data_AF-A0A7I4Y6Q0-F1
#
_entry.id   AF-A0A7I4Y6Q0-F1
#
_cell.length_a   1.000
_cell.length_b   1.000
_cell.length_c   1.000
_cell.angle_alpha   90.00
_cell.angle_beta   90.00
_cell.angle_gamma   90.00
#
_symmetry.space_group_name_H-M   'P 1'
#
loop_
_entity.id
_entity.type
_entity.pdbx_description
1 polymer ?
#
loop_
_entity_poly.entity_id
_entity_poly.type
_entity_poly.pdbx_seq_one_letter_code
_entity_poly.pdbx_strand_id
1 'polypeptide(L)'
;MVYNLMSFAEAHLEENSFTRGNANIYFKLASQFRTQDEPAYCGPSTLVMVLNALEVDPGQVWKAPWRFYHESMLDCCVPLESIKKNGINLTQFVCLAICNRLHAEAHYGAENEDFLTGLRQDLLESVRGEGRVIVASYDRSVLQQTGTGHFSPLAAFHTKSDRVLIMDVARFKYPPHWVELKQLQKAMCSIDPATGKPRGYIKLQLRSKTRPLVAFSLKASLGCGSEAEFASAVLAWKEFLLCDVMPVDDEELQMCCRKFAQCFSSHALCCDQKDIKEDKVNVGCQAALSEACRTVCTEVRRTRMANVFLSSAVAALMLAWPFEDGYSERSDRLARLAKEEVSKFSPDTKNEISLLTTQLSTLIECSKPPPKLSITNESKQPKCSSHQSGCRCKFDVKL
;
A
#
# COMPACT_ATOMS: atom_id res chain seq x y z
N MET A 1 5.51 2.08 38.94
CA MET A 1 6.75 1.29 39.05
C MET A 1 7.10 0.77 37.66
N VAL A 2 8.01 1.45 36.97
CA VAL A 2 8.55 1.01 35.66
C VAL A 2 9.75 0.14 35.98
N TYR A 3 9.58 -1.18 35.95
CA TYR A 3 10.67 -2.12 36.18
C TYR A 3 11.35 -2.46 34.85
N ASN A 4 12.66 -2.16 34.78
CA ASN A 4 13.73 -2.87 34.08
C ASN A 4 13.59 -3.33 32.62
N LEU A 5 12.77 -2.65 31.81
CA LEU A 5 13.00 -2.69 30.36
C LEU A 5 14.06 -1.66 30.00
N MET A 6 15.21 -2.17 29.58
CA MET A 6 16.32 -1.40 29.04
C MET A 6 15.80 -0.56 27.86
N SER A 7 15.95 0.76 27.99
CA SER A 7 15.38 1.74 27.06
C SER A 7 15.91 1.53 25.64
N PHE A 8 15.12 1.96 24.64
CA PHE A 8 15.50 2.03 23.23
C PHE A 8 16.94 2.52 23.00
N ALA A 9 17.40 3.51 23.75
CA ALA A 9 18.71 4.15 23.61
C ALA A 9 19.87 3.38 24.27
N GLU A 10 20.13 2.15 23.82
CA GLU A 10 21.45 1.54 23.99
C GLU A 10 22.25 1.75 22.70
N ALA A 11 22.79 2.97 22.54
CA ALA A 11 23.51 3.39 21.33
C ALA A 11 24.55 2.37 20.85
N HIS A 12 25.18 1.63 21.76
CA HIS A 12 26.14 0.59 21.44
C HIS A 12 25.53 -0.67 20.80
N LEU A 13 24.34 -1.11 21.22
CA LEU A 13 23.63 -2.24 20.59
C LEU A 13 23.12 -1.84 19.22
N GLU A 14 22.59 -0.62 19.12
CA GLU A 14 22.14 -0.02 17.88
C GLU A 14 23.31 0.07 16.88
N GLU A 15 24.36 0.81 17.21
CA GLU A 15 25.52 1.03 16.34
C GLU A 15 26.11 -0.30 15.85
N ASN A 16 26.32 -1.27 16.74
CA ASN A 16 26.87 -2.57 16.35
C ASN A 16 25.92 -3.40 15.48
N SER A 17 24.60 -3.34 15.71
CA SER A 17 23.64 -4.10 14.91
C SER A 17 23.44 -3.47 13.52
N PHE A 18 23.37 -2.14 13.45
CA PHE A 18 23.24 -1.39 12.20
C PHE A 18 24.50 -1.52 11.34
N THR A 19 25.69 -1.33 11.92
CA THR A 19 26.95 -1.43 11.16
C THR A 19 27.27 -2.84 10.67
N ARG A 20 26.77 -3.87 11.37
CA ARG A 20 26.93 -5.29 10.98
C ARG A 20 25.83 -5.81 10.06
N GLY A 21 24.88 -4.96 9.64
CA GLY A 21 23.77 -5.34 8.76
C GLY A 21 22.73 -6.25 9.42
N ASN A 22 22.69 -6.34 10.75
CA ASN A 22 21.69 -7.13 11.49
C ASN A 22 20.46 -6.30 11.89
N ALA A 23 20.11 -5.29 11.09
CA ALA A 23 19.00 -4.37 11.34
C ALA A 23 18.43 -3.75 10.05
N ASN A 24 18.57 -4.41 8.90
CA ASN A 24 18.07 -3.90 7.62
C ASN A 24 16.55 -3.80 7.61
N ILE A 25 15.85 -4.82 8.12
CA ILE A 25 14.39 -4.82 8.21
C ILE A 25 13.84 -3.75 9.16
N TYR A 26 14.65 -3.29 10.14
CA TYR A 26 14.27 -2.23 11.06
C TYR A 26 13.83 -0.98 10.31
N PHE A 27 14.53 -0.55 9.26
CA PHE A 27 14.19 0.68 8.54
C PHE A 27 12.80 0.60 7.89
N LYS A 28 12.46 -0.55 7.31
CA LYS A 28 11.13 -0.82 6.77
C LYS A 28 10.09 -0.82 7.88
N LEU A 29 10.30 -1.56 8.98
CA LEU A 29 9.35 -1.60 10.10
C LEU A 29 9.18 -0.25 10.80
N ALA A 30 10.26 0.51 10.99
CA ALA A 30 10.28 1.82 11.62
C ALA A 30 9.45 2.83 10.80
N SER A 31 9.54 2.78 9.47
CA SER A 31 8.72 3.61 8.58
C SER A 31 7.21 3.35 8.71
N GLN A 32 6.84 2.16 9.20
CA GLN A 32 5.45 1.74 9.40
C GLN A 32 5.04 1.74 10.88
N PHE A 33 5.92 2.19 11.78
CA PHE A 33 5.74 1.99 13.21
C PHE A 33 4.57 2.82 13.75
N ARG A 34 3.59 2.12 14.29
CA ARG A 34 2.31 2.68 14.72
C ARG A 34 1.93 2.21 16.12
N THR A 35 1.10 3.01 16.78
CA THR A 35 0.48 2.64 18.05
C THR A 35 -0.76 1.82 17.73
N GLN A 36 -1.01 0.77 18.52
CA GLN A 36 -2.25 0.00 18.40
C GLN A 36 -3.49 0.87 18.68
N ASP A 37 -4.49 0.81 17.80
CA ASP A 37 -5.68 1.66 17.88
C ASP A 37 -6.57 1.29 19.07
N GLU A 38 -6.59 0.02 19.45
CA GLU A 38 -7.36 -0.52 20.57
C GLU A 38 -6.45 -1.28 21.55
N PRO A 39 -6.79 -1.38 22.85
CA PRO A 39 -6.01 -2.14 23.82
C PRO A 39 -5.79 -3.63 23.45
N ALA A 40 -6.74 -4.23 22.73
CA ALA A 40 -6.67 -5.63 22.27
C ALA A 40 -6.02 -5.81 20.88
N TYR A 41 -5.63 -4.71 20.22
CA TYR A 41 -5.22 -4.71 18.81
C TYR A 41 -3.72 -4.94 18.57
N CYS A 42 -2.95 -5.41 19.57
CA CYS A 42 -1.52 -5.68 19.39
C CYS A 42 -1.22 -6.63 18.21
N GLY A 43 -2.06 -7.64 17.98
CA GLY A 43 -1.96 -8.56 16.84
C GLY A 43 -2.21 -7.87 15.49
N PRO A 44 -3.42 -7.32 15.24
CA PRO A 44 -3.73 -6.58 14.01
C PRO A 44 -2.72 -5.47 13.71
N SER A 45 -2.35 -4.68 14.72
CA SER A 45 -1.36 -3.61 14.57
C SER A 45 0.01 -4.10 14.12
N THR A 46 0.46 -5.20 14.71
CA THR A 46 1.71 -5.86 14.30
C THR A 46 1.62 -6.36 12.86
N LEU A 47 0.49 -6.97 12.48
CA LEU A 47 0.31 -7.45 11.11
C LEU A 47 0.24 -6.31 10.09
N VAL A 48 -0.44 -5.19 10.40
CA VAL A 48 -0.45 -3.99 9.54
C VAL A 48 0.96 -3.45 9.31
N MET A 49 1.79 -3.38 10.37
CA MET A 49 3.20 -2.97 10.21
C MET A 49 3.94 -3.87 9.22
N VAL A 50 3.77 -5.19 9.35
CA VAL A 50 4.43 -6.16 8.47
C VAL A 50 3.91 -6.06 7.03
N LEU A 51 2.60 -5.98 6.83
CA LEU A 51 1.99 -5.87 5.51
C LEU A 51 2.46 -4.62 4.77
N ASN A 52 2.48 -3.46 5.43
CA ASN A 52 2.98 -2.24 4.82
C ASN A 52 4.50 -2.28 4.61
N ALA A 53 5.27 -2.86 5.54
CA ALA A 53 6.73 -2.96 5.42
C ALA A 53 7.17 -3.89 4.28
N LEU A 54 6.35 -4.90 3.97
CA LEU A 54 6.54 -5.80 2.83
C LEU A 54 5.89 -5.29 1.54
N GLU A 55 5.31 -4.09 1.57
CA GLU A 55 4.65 -3.41 0.45
C GLU A 55 3.51 -4.26 -0.14
N VAL A 56 2.74 -4.89 0.73
CA VAL A 56 1.55 -5.65 0.32
C VAL A 56 0.43 -4.69 0.01
N ASP A 57 -0.16 -4.85 -1.17
CA ASP A 57 -1.34 -4.09 -1.56
C ASP A 57 -2.61 -4.67 -0.93
N PRO A 58 -3.37 -3.87 -0.17
CA PRO A 58 -4.63 -4.32 0.42
C PRO A 58 -5.72 -4.64 -0.60
N GLY A 59 -5.58 -4.22 -1.87
CA GLY A 59 -6.61 -4.40 -2.89
C GLY A 59 -7.87 -3.55 -2.65
N GLN A 60 -7.80 -2.60 -1.72
CA GLN A 60 -8.85 -1.65 -1.41
C GLN A 60 -8.25 -0.31 -1.00
N VAL A 61 -9.00 0.77 -1.24
CA VAL A 61 -8.60 2.13 -0.87
C VAL A 61 -8.74 2.31 0.64
N TRP A 62 -7.71 2.84 1.29
CA TRP A 62 -7.80 3.28 2.69
C TRP A 62 -8.36 4.69 2.78
N LYS A 63 -7.68 5.61 2.09
CA LYS A 63 -8.06 7.01 1.93
C LYS A 63 -7.71 7.34 0.50
N ALA A 64 -8.64 7.81 -0.32
CA ALA A 64 -8.34 8.10 -1.73
C ALA A 64 -7.22 9.16 -1.83
N PRO A 65 -6.19 8.99 -2.69
CA PRO A 65 -5.93 7.89 -3.64
C PRO A 65 -5.14 6.68 -3.08
N TRP A 66 -4.81 6.69 -1.79
CA TRP A 66 -3.89 5.77 -1.14
C TRP A 66 -4.50 4.41 -0.77
N ARG A 67 -3.80 3.35 -1.18
CA ARG A 67 -4.02 1.97 -0.74
C ARG A 67 -2.92 1.61 0.25
N PHE A 68 -3.31 1.42 1.49
CA PHE A 68 -2.39 1.23 2.60
C PHE A 68 -3.10 0.46 3.70
N TYR A 69 -2.45 -0.54 4.31
CA TYR A 69 -3.12 -1.33 5.31
C TYR A 69 -3.44 -0.51 6.56
N HIS A 70 -4.66 -0.72 7.05
CA HIS A 70 -5.16 -0.21 8.32
C HIS A 70 -5.80 -1.37 9.10
N GLU A 71 -5.89 -1.27 10.42
CA GLU A 71 -6.40 -2.39 11.26
C GLU A 71 -7.83 -2.77 10.94
N SER A 72 -8.63 -1.78 10.52
CA SER A 72 -10.01 -1.96 10.07
C SER A 72 -10.16 -2.81 8.80
N MET A 73 -9.06 -3.22 8.17
CA MET A 73 -9.05 -4.09 6.99
C MET A 73 -8.78 -5.57 7.34
N LEU A 74 -8.56 -5.90 8.61
CA LEU A 74 -8.13 -7.23 9.05
C LEU A 74 -9.29 -8.03 9.68
N ASP A 75 -10.37 -8.23 8.92
CA ASP A 75 -11.62 -8.84 9.38
C ASP A 75 -11.95 -10.20 8.72
N CYS A 76 -11.07 -10.71 7.84
CA CYS A 76 -11.33 -11.88 6.99
C CYS A 76 -11.47 -13.23 7.73
N CYS A 77 -10.86 -13.37 8.92
CA CYS A 77 -10.90 -14.62 9.71
C CYS A 77 -11.69 -14.49 11.01
N VAL A 78 -11.72 -13.28 11.57
CA VAL A 78 -12.34 -12.98 12.86
C VAL A 78 -12.95 -11.58 12.75
N PRO A 79 -14.22 -11.39 13.13
CA PRO A 79 -14.84 -10.07 13.10
C PRO A 79 -14.10 -9.07 14.01
N LEU A 80 -13.92 -7.83 13.54
CA LEU A 80 -13.21 -6.76 14.27
C LEU A 80 -13.78 -6.51 15.67
N GLU A 81 -15.09 -6.66 15.84
CA GLU A 81 -15.78 -6.53 17.13
C GLU A 81 -15.35 -7.61 18.15
N SER A 82 -15.06 -8.82 17.68
CA SER A 82 -14.52 -9.89 18.53
C SER A 82 -13.06 -9.60 18.87
N ILE A 83 -12.27 -9.17 17.89
CA ILE A 83 -10.86 -8.81 18.09
C ILE A 83 -10.74 -7.67 19.11
N LYS A 84 -11.63 -6.68 19.06
CA LYS A 84 -11.59 -5.52 19.96
C LYS A 84 -11.81 -5.91 21.42
N LYS A 85 -12.56 -6.99 21.66
CA LYS A 85 -12.84 -7.51 23.01
C LYS A 85 -11.77 -8.48 23.50
N ASN A 86 -11.33 -9.39 22.63
CA ASN A 86 -10.59 -10.58 23.04
C ASN A 86 -9.14 -10.61 22.53
N GLY A 87 -8.78 -9.71 21.61
CA GLY A 87 -7.55 -9.82 20.82
C GLY A 87 -7.60 -10.98 19.84
N ILE A 88 -6.43 -11.45 19.42
CA ILE A 88 -6.28 -12.63 18.56
C ILE A 88 -5.25 -13.60 19.15
N ASN A 89 -5.45 -14.89 18.89
CA ASN A 89 -4.46 -15.93 19.18
C ASN A 89 -3.50 -16.17 18.00
N LEU A 90 -2.45 -16.98 18.21
CA LEU A 90 -1.42 -17.26 17.21
C LEU A 90 -2.00 -17.83 15.90
N THR A 91 -2.97 -18.74 16.00
CA THR A 91 -3.63 -19.34 14.83
C THR A 91 -4.43 -18.32 14.03
N GLN A 92 -5.15 -17.43 14.72
CA GLN A 92 -5.89 -16.34 14.09
C GLN A 92 -4.96 -15.33 13.42
N PHE A 93 -3.81 -15.01 14.04
CA PHE A 93 -2.79 -14.17 13.41
C PHE A 93 -2.33 -14.77 12.08
N VAL A 94 -1.99 -16.07 12.06
CA VAL A 94 -1.57 -16.78 10.85
C VAL A 94 -2.67 -16.73 9.78
N CYS A 95 -3.92 -16.95 10.16
CA CYS A 95 -5.05 -16.86 9.23
C CYS A 95 -5.15 -15.46 8.59
N LEU A 96 -5.14 -14.40 9.40
CA LEU A 96 -5.18 -13.02 8.93
C LEU A 96 -4.01 -12.71 7.98
N ALA A 97 -2.80 -13.19 8.30
CA ALA A 97 -1.63 -13.01 7.44
C ALA A 97 -1.78 -13.71 6.08
N ILE A 98 -2.24 -14.97 6.08
CA ILE A 98 -2.43 -15.77 4.84
C ILE A 98 -3.50 -15.16 3.94
N CYS A 99 -4.62 -14.72 4.52
CA CYS A 99 -5.69 -14.05 3.80
C CYS A 99 -5.22 -12.72 3.18
N ASN A 100 -4.26 -12.05 3.81
CA ASN A 100 -3.64 -10.82 3.33
C ASN A 100 -2.34 -11.08 2.54
N ARG A 101 -2.36 -12.11 1.69
CA ARG A 101 -1.32 -12.42 0.69
C ARG A 101 0.07 -12.74 1.23
N LEU A 102 0.23 -12.96 2.54
CA LEU A 102 1.50 -13.45 3.09
C LEU A 102 1.57 -14.99 3.00
N HIS A 103 2.80 -15.49 3.00
CA HIS A 103 3.13 -16.81 3.48
C HIS A 103 3.46 -16.68 4.97
N ALA A 104 2.82 -17.50 5.80
CA ALA A 104 2.98 -17.45 7.25
C ALA A 104 3.25 -18.85 7.80
N GLU A 105 4.34 -18.99 8.56
CA GLU A 105 4.74 -20.23 9.23
C GLU A 105 4.86 -19.96 10.72
N ALA A 106 4.08 -20.66 11.54
CA ALA A 106 4.10 -20.49 12.99
C ALA A 106 4.91 -21.59 13.67
N HIS A 107 5.75 -21.18 14.62
CA HIS A 107 6.55 -22.07 15.47
C HIS A 107 6.12 -21.88 16.91
N TYR A 108 5.52 -22.90 17.49
CA TYR A 108 5.09 -22.89 18.90
C TYR A 108 6.30 -22.96 19.83
N GLY A 109 6.26 -22.17 20.91
CA GLY A 109 7.36 -22.02 21.86
C GLY A 109 7.72 -23.34 22.54
N ALA A 110 9.00 -23.68 22.53
CA ALA A 110 9.57 -24.81 23.25
C ALA A 110 10.85 -24.40 23.97
N GLU A 111 11.03 -24.82 25.23
CA GLU A 111 12.21 -24.49 26.04
C GLU A 111 13.34 -25.51 25.81
N ASN A 112 13.91 -25.50 24.60
CA ASN A 112 15.04 -26.35 24.22
C ASN A 112 16.00 -25.60 23.27
N GLU A 113 17.22 -26.13 23.11
CA GLU A 113 18.25 -25.50 22.28
C GLU A 113 17.93 -25.56 20.78
N ASP A 114 17.17 -26.56 20.32
CA ASP A 114 16.75 -26.67 18.91
C ASP A 114 15.85 -25.49 18.51
N PHE A 115 14.85 -25.17 19.34
CA PHE A 115 13.98 -24.01 19.13
C PHE A 115 14.77 -22.70 19.19
N LEU A 116 15.67 -22.55 20.16
CA LEU A 116 16.46 -21.33 20.32
C LEU A 116 17.40 -21.12 19.13
N THR A 117 18.00 -22.21 18.63
CA THR A 117 18.86 -22.20 17.44
C THR A 117 18.06 -21.86 16.18
N GLY A 118 16.90 -22.48 15.97
CA GLY A 118 16.00 -22.17 14.85
C GLY A 118 15.53 -20.72 14.87
N LEU A 119 15.07 -20.22 16.03
CA LEU A 119 14.67 -18.83 16.22
C LEU A 119 15.81 -17.87 15.87
N ARG A 120 17.04 -18.16 16.30
CA ARG A 120 18.22 -17.32 16.01
C ARG A 120 18.54 -17.30 14.51
N GLN A 121 18.44 -18.43 13.83
CA GLN A 121 18.65 -18.52 12.39
C GLN A 121 17.62 -17.70 11.63
N ASP A 122 16.34 -17.92 11.91
CA ASP A 122 15.23 -17.22 11.25
C ASP A 122 15.27 -15.71 11.51
N LEU A 123 15.63 -15.31 12.73
CA LEU A 123 15.83 -13.91 13.08
C LEU A 123 16.96 -13.29 12.27
N LEU A 124 18.12 -13.95 12.17
CA LEU A 124 19.25 -13.45 11.39
C LEU A 124 18.92 -13.30 9.91
N GLU A 125 18.18 -14.24 9.33
CA GLU A 125 17.69 -14.13 7.95
C GLU A 125 16.75 -12.94 7.78
N SER A 126 15.85 -12.71 8.74
CA SER A 126 14.91 -11.59 8.71
C SER A 126 15.62 -10.25 8.86
N VAL A 127 16.46 -10.07 9.88
CA VAL A 127 17.06 -8.76 10.18
C VAL A 127 18.14 -8.34 9.20
N ARG A 128 18.75 -9.29 8.47
CA ARG A 128 19.70 -9.00 7.38
C ARG A 128 19.02 -8.77 6.04
N GLY A 129 17.82 -9.32 5.86
CA GLY A 129 17.04 -9.19 4.65
C GLY A 129 16.04 -8.04 4.67
N GLU A 130 15.23 -7.98 3.63
CA GLU A 130 14.15 -6.99 3.49
C GLU A 130 12.79 -7.62 3.12
N GLY A 131 12.75 -8.93 2.88
CA GLY A 131 11.56 -9.65 2.39
C GLY A 131 10.91 -10.58 3.41
N ARG A 132 11.49 -10.69 4.61
CA ARG A 132 11.04 -11.58 5.69
C ARG A 132 10.98 -10.82 7.00
N VAL A 133 9.90 -11.01 7.75
CA VAL A 133 9.72 -10.44 9.09
C VAL A 133 9.40 -11.55 10.08
N ILE A 134 10.07 -11.54 11.24
CA ILE A 134 9.69 -12.37 12.38
C ILE A 134 8.78 -11.58 13.32
N VAL A 135 7.64 -12.17 13.68
CA VAL A 135 6.72 -11.65 14.71
C VAL A 135 6.74 -12.56 15.91
N ALA A 136 6.92 -12.00 17.10
CA ALA A 136 6.81 -12.74 18.35
C ALA A 136 5.39 -12.66 18.91
N SER A 137 4.90 -13.79 19.41
CA SER A 137 3.77 -13.89 20.34
C SER A 137 4.33 -14.33 21.68
N TYR A 138 4.22 -13.48 22.71
CA TYR A 138 4.90 -13.72 23.97
C TYR A 138 4.08 -13.23 25.17
N ASP A 139 4.39 -13.76 26.35
CA ASP A 139 3.81 -13.32 27.61
C ASP A 139 4.67 -12.23 28.25
N ARG A 140 4.09 -11.03 28.38
CA ARG A 140 4.74 -9.87 28.99
C ARG A 140 5.21 -10.10 30.42
N SER A 141 4.47 -10.89 31.20
CA SER A 141 4.80 -11.12 32.61
C SER A 141 6.16 -11.80 32.78
N VAL A 142 6.53 -12.68 31.85
CA VAL A 142 7.84 -13.35 31.81
C VAL A 142 8.98 -12.37 31.53
N LEU A 143 8.69 -11.27 30.84
CA LEU A 143 9.64 -10.18 30.58
C LEU A 143 9.58 -9.08 31.65
N GLN A 144 8.92 -9.33 32.79
CA GLN A 144 8.70 -8.35 33.87
C GLN A 144 7.92 -7.10 33.41
N GLN A 145 7.12 -7.26 32.35
CA GLN A 145 6.23 -6.23 31.84
C GLN A 145 4.83 -6.45 32.38
N THR A 146 4.06 -5.36 32.45
CA THR A 146 2.66 -5.44 32.87
C THR A 146 1.79 -5.96 31.72
N GLY A 147 0.78 -6.77 32.04
CA GLY A 147 -0.09 -7.42 31.05
C GLY A 147 0.34 -8.85 30.74
N THR A 148 -0.40 -9.51 29.86
CA THR A 148 -0.20 -10.92 29.49
C THR A 148 0.23 -11.06 28.03
N GLY A 149 -0.49 -11.81 27.21
CA GLY A 149 -0.13 -12.07 25.81
C GLY A 149 0.01 -10.79 24.98
N HIS A 150 1.03 -10.73 24.13
CA HIS A 150 1.31 -9.61 23.25
C HIS A 150 1.93 -10.07 21.94
N PHE A 151 1.74 -9.27 20.88
CA PHE A 151 2.38 -9.45 19.58
C PHE A 151 3.20 -8.22 19.23
N SER A 152 4.39 -8.43 18.65
CA SER A 152 5.21 -7.35 18.07
C SER A 152 6.24 -7.90 17.08
N PRO A 153 6.65 -7.13 16.06
CA PRO A 153 7.71 -7.54 15.14
C PRO A 153 9.09 -7.42 15.78
N LEU A 154 10.00 -8.29 15.36
CA LEU A 154 11.42 -8.30 15.75
C LEU A 154 12.23 -7.61 14.65
N ALA A 155 13.00 -6.57 15.01
CA ALA A 155 13.54 -5.63 14.02
C ALA A 155 15.07 -5.63 13.90
N ALA A 156 15.79 -6.04 14.93
CA ALA A 156 17.24 -6.08 14.93
C ALA A 156 17.77 -7.16 15.87
N PHE A 157 19.00 -7.63 15.62
CA PHE A 157 19.65 -8.63 16.46
C PHE A 157 21.12 -8.32 16.73
N HIS A 158 21.47 -8.25 18.02
CA HIS A 158 22.83 -8.07 18.47
C HIS A 158 23.44 -9.41 18.88
N THR A 159 24.32 -9.93 18.01
CA THR A 159 24.88 -11.29 18.14
C THR A 159 25.77 -11.46 19.39
N LYS A 160 26.50 -10.43 19.83
CA LYS A 160 27.44 -10.57 20.95
C LYS A 160 26.76 -10.76 22.30
N SER A 161 25.66 -10.04 22.51
CA SER A 161 24.88 -10.12 23.75
C SER A 161 23.66 -11.04 23.61
N ASP A 162 23.47 -11.68 22.45
CA ASP A 162 22.31 -12.52 22.11
C ASP A 162 20.97 -11.82 22.38
N ARG A 163 20.85 -10.56 21.95
CA ARG A 163 19.68 -9.71 22.19
C ARG A 163 18.93 -9.35 20.91
N VAL A 164 17.61 -9.30 21.02
CA VAL A 164 16.71 -8.94 19.92
C VAL A 164 15.91 -7.69 20.27
N LEU A 165 15.72 -6.82 19.28
CA LEU A 165 14.91 -5.61 19.39
C LEU A 165 13.45 -5.92 19.08
N ILE A 166 12.57 -5.70 20.05
CA ILE A 166 11.11 -5.76 19.88
C ILE A 166 10.59 -4.37 19.57
N MET A 167 9.87 -4.22 18.44
CA MET A 167 9.19 -2.97 18.07
C MET A 167 7.77 -2.94 18.67
N ASP A 168 7.68 -2.64 19.96
CA ASP A 168 6.43 -2.76 20.72
C ASP A 168 5.32 -1.84 20.20
N VAL A 169 4.23 -2.42 19.67
CA VAL A 169 3.08 -1.67 19.14
C VAL A 169 2.21 -1.01 20.22
N ALA A 170 2.33 -1.40 21.49
CA ALA A 170 1.73 -0.71 22.63
C ALA A 170 2.59 0.49 23.04
N ARG A 171 2.83 1.42 22.11
CA ARG A 171 3.78 2.53 22.26
C ARG A 171 3.43 3.50 23.40
N PHE A 172 2.16 3.55 23.80
CA PHE A 172 1.72 4.29 24.97
C PHE A 172 2.21 3.68 26.30
N LYS A 173 2.73 2.45 26.26
CA LYS A 173 3.09 1.65 27.43
C LYS A 173 4.58 1.37 27.50
N TYR A 174 5.17 0.93 26.38
CA TYR A 174 6.58 0.60 26.30
C TYR A 174 7.19 1.11 24.99
N PRO A 175 8.42 1.68 25.01
CA PRO A 175 9.17 1.93 23.79
C PRO A 175 9.66 0.61 23.18
N PRO A 176 10.20 0.62 21.95
CA PRO A 176 11.00 -0.51 21.49
C PRO A 176 12.13 -0.80 22.47
N HIS A 177 12.41 -2.08 22.71
CA HIS A 177 13.31 -2.50 23.77
C HIS A 177 14.02 -3.79 23.40
N TRP A 178 15.23 -3.95 23.94
CA TRP A 178 16.07 -5.13 23.72
C TRP A 178 15.82 -6.18 24.79
N VAL A 179 15.69 -7.44 24.36
CA VAL A 179 15.53 -8.59 25.27
C VAL A 179 16.52 -9.69 24.91
N GLU A 180 16.96 -10.45 25.91
CA GLU A 180 17.76 -11.65 25.68
C GLU A 180 16.93 -12.70 24.95
N LEU A 181 17.50 -13.33 23.93
CA LEU A 181 16.76 -14.27 23.07
C LEU A 181 16.22 -15.46 23.88
N LYS A 182 17.00 -15.95 24.85
CA LYS A 182 16.57 -17.01 25.79
C LYS A 182 15.43 -16.58 26.70
N GLN A 183 15.38 -15.32 27.12
CA GLN A 183 14.27 -14.81 27.92
C GLN A 183 13.00 -14.64 27.06
N LEU A 184 13.15 -14.23 25.80
CA LEU A 184 12.05 -14.19 24.84
C LEU A 184 11.50 -15.60 24.55
N GLN A 185 12.36 -16.60 24.38
CA GLN A 185 11.94 -18.00 24.25
C GLN A 185 11.05 -18.44 25.41
N LYS A 186 11.48 -18.19 26.66
CA LYS A 186 10.67 -18.50 27.85
C LYS A 186 9.30 -17.83 27.80
N ALA A 187 9.24 -16.56 27.38
CA ALA A 187 7.99 -15.83 27.22
C ALA A 187 7.08 -16.40 26.12
N MET A 188 7.65 -17.03 25.09
CA MET A 188 6.92 -17.76 24.04
C MET A 188 6.39 -19.12 24.51
N CYS A 189 7.00 -19.75 25.51
CA CYS A 189 6.57 -21.04 26.06
C CYS A 189 5.30 -20.95 26.92
N SER A 190 4.92 -19.75 27.39
CA SER A 190 3.68 -19.56 28.15
C SER A 190 2.46 -20.00 27.34
N ILE A 191 1.58 -20.78 27.96
CA ILE A 191 0.34 -21.26 27.35
C ILE A 191 -0.64 -20.10 27.16
N ASP A 192 -1.25 -20.02 25.98
CA ASP A 192 -2.40 -19.16 25.69
C ASP A 192 -3.68 -19.86 26.19
N PRO A 193 -4.38 -19.31 27.21
CA PRO A 193 -5.59 -19.92 27.76
C PRO A 193 -6.70 -20.14 26.73
N ALA A 194 -6.76 -19.33 25.68
CA ALA A 194 -7.81 -19.43 24.66
C ALA A 194 -7.64 -20.65 23.75
N THR A 195 -6.42 -21.17 23.61
CA THR A 195 -6.11 -22.27 22.68
C THR A 195 -5.54 -23.51 23.37
N GLY A 196 -5.07 -23.39 24.62
CA GLY A 196 -4.36 -24.45 25.33
C GLY A 196 -3.00 -24.80 24.72
N LYS A 197 -2.49 -23.97 23.79
CA LYS A 197 -1.18 -24.16 23.15
C LYS A 197 -0.18 -23.11 23.64
N PRO A 198 1.13 -23.37 23.56
CA PRO A 198 2.14 -22.34 23.75
C PRO A 198 1.92 -21.16 22.80
N ARG A 199 2.50 -20.01 23.14
CA ARG A 199 2.70 -18.93 22.16
C ARG A 199 3.86 -19.30 21.23
N GLY A 200 4.63 -18.34 20.70
CA GLY A 200 5.64 -18.68 19.70
C GLY A 200 6.12 -17.52 18.86
N TYR A 201 6.64 -17.81 17.67
CA TYR A 201 6.93 -16.81 16.65
C TYR A 201 6.37 -17.22 15.29
N ILE A 202 6.25 -16.24 14.41
CA ILE A 202 5.72 -16.42 13.06
C ILE A 202 6.72 -15.83 12.07
N LYS A 203 7.05 -16.62 11.04
CA LYS A 203 7.80 -16.18 9.88
C LYS A 203 6.83 -15.68 8.84
N LEU A 204 7.01 -14.43 8.43
CA LEU A 204 6.16 -13.76 7.46
C LEU A 204 6.98 -13.34 6.26
N GLN A 205 6.49 -13.66 5.07
CA GLN A 205 7.03 -13.16 3.81
C GLN A 205 5.89 -12.94 2.83
N LEU A 206 6.06 -11.97 1.92
CA LEU A 206 5.09 -11.79 0.85
C LEU A 206 5.06 -13.05 -0.01
N ARG A 207 3.86 -13.56 -0.30
CA ARG A 207 3.71 -14.70 -1.20
C ARG A 207 4.30 -14.34 -2.55
N SER A 208 5.07 -15.26 -3.14
CA SER A 208 5.60 -15.06 -4.47
C SER A 208 4.45 -14.76 -5.45
N LYS A 209 4.70 -13.84 -6.39
CA LYS A 209 3.76 -13.47 -7.47
C LYS A 209 2.48 -12.73 -7.01
N THR A 210 2.39 -12.24 -5.78
CA THR A 210 1.22 -11.44 -5.30
C THR A 210 1.48 -9.94 -5.18
N ARG A 211 2.71 -9.47 -5.46
CA ARG A 211 2.98 -8.03 -5.64
C ARG A 211 2.17 -7.54 -6.83
N PRO A 212 1.26 -6.57 -6.66
CA PRO A 212 0.74 -5.85 -7.80
C PRO A 212 1.92 -5.06 -8.37
N LEU A 213 2.28 -5.42 -9.59
CA LEU A 213 3.15 -4.58 -10.38
C LEU A 213 2.22 -3.61 -11.08
N VAL A 214 2.55 -2.32 -10.98
CA VAL A 214 1.95 -1.27 -11.80
C VAL A 214 2.28 -1.58 -13.26
N ALA A 215 1.49 -2.44 -13.88
CA ALA A 215 1.63 -2.90 -15.26
C ALA A 215 1.43 -1.75 -16.25
N PHE A 216 0.57 -0.80 -15.87
CA PHE A 216 0.23 0.36 -16.67
C PHE A 216 0.45 1.64 -15.86
N SER A 217 1.01 2.65 -16.51
CA SER A 217 1.16 3.97 -15.90
C SER A 217 0.87 5.08 -16.90
N LEU A 218 0.59 6.27 -16.39
CA LEU A 218 0.45 7.47 -17.19
C LEU A 218 1.80 8.17 -17.34
N LYS A 219 2.16 8.51 -18.58
CA LYS A 219 3.29 9.37 -18.93
C LYS A 219 2.94 10.84 -18.61
N ALA A 220 2.71 11.14 -17.34
CA ALA A 220 2.59 12.51 -16.86
C ALA A 220 3.94 12.97 -16.27
N SER A 221 5.02 12.79 -17.04
CA SER A 221 6.38 13.05 -16.57
C SER A 221 6.65 14.54 -16.38
N LEU A 222 6.46 15.01 -15.14
CA LEU A 222 7.38 15.87 -14.34
C LEU A 222 8.02 17.11 -15.02
N GLY A 223 7.40 17.70 -16.05
CA GLY A 223 7.88 18.90 -16.71
C GLY A 223 6.75 19.86 -17.09
N CYS A 224 7.05 21.16 -17.04
CA CYS A 224 6.13 22.22 -17.47
C CYS A 224 5.87 22.08 -18.99
N GLY A 225 4.71 21.53 -19.37
CA GLY A 225 4.30 21.35 -20.78
C GLY A 225 3.35 20.17 -21.01
N SER A 226 3.64 18.99 -20.44
CA SER A 226 2.83 17.78 -20.68
C SER A 226 1.45 17.81 -20.00
N GLU A 227 1.29 18.61 -18.94
CA GLU A 227 0.01 18.79 -18.25
C GLU A 227 -1.01 19.51 -19.15
N ALA A 228 -0.58 20.50 -19.93
CA ALA A 228 -1.45 21.22 -20.86
C ALA A 228 -1.88 20.35 -22.04
N GLU A 229 -0.99 19.50 -22.54
CA GLU A 229 -1.30 18.51 -23.59
C GLU A 229 -2.31 17.48 -23.08
N PHE A 230 -2.10 16.94 -21.87
CA PHE A 230 -3.03 16.01 -21.25
C PHE A 230 -4.39 16.67 -21.00
N ALA A 231 -4.43 17.89 -20.47
CA ALA A 231 -5.66 18.65 -20.28
C ALA A 231 -6.42 18.86 -21.59
N SER A 232 -5.69 19.18 -22.67
CA SER A 232 -6.27 19.35 -24.02
C SER A 232 -6.84 18.03 -24.54
N ALA A 233 -6.15 16.90 -24.32
CA ALA A 233 -6.65 15.58 -24.67
C ALA A 233 -7.91 15.19 -23.88
N VAL A 234 -7.96 15.51 -22.58
CA VAL A 234 -9.15 15.31 -21.73
C VAL A 234 -10.33 16.12 -22.26
N LEU A 235 -10.13 17.40 -22.60
CA LEU A 235 -11.18 18.25 -23.16
C LEU A 235 -11.68 17.72 -24.51
N ALA A 236 -10.77 17.38 -25.43
CA ALA A 236 -11.13 16.86 -26.75
C ALA A 236 -11.88 15.51 -26.66
N TRP A 237 -11.56 14.68 -25.67
CA TRP A 237 -12.30 13.46 -25.39
C TRP A 237 -13.68 13.75 -24.80
N LYS A 238 -13.76 14.65 -23.81
CA LYS A 238 -15.02 15.07 -23.17
C LYS A 238 -15.98 15.74 -24.15
N GLU A 239 -15.49 16.54 -25.09
CA GLU A 239 -16.30 17.12 -26.17
C GLU A 239 -16.82 16.05 -27.12
N PHE A 240 -15.96 15.11 -27.54
CA PHE A 240 -16.38 14.00 -28.38
C PHE A 240 -17.45 13.12 -27.71
N LEU A 241 -17.35 12.90 -26.39
CA LEU A 241 -18.37 12.17 -25.65
C LEU A 241 -19.76 12.80 -25.77
N LEU A 242 -19.88 14.10 -26.06
CA LEU A 242 -21.17 14.80 -26.21
C LEU A 242 -21.76 14.72 -27.63
N CYS A 243 -21.02 14.26 -28.63
CA CYS A 243 -21.53 14.16 -30.00
C CYS A 243 -22.56 13.01 -30.17
N ASP A 244 -23.40 13.09 -31.19
CA ASP A 244 -24.43 12.08 -31.49
C ASP A 244 -23.87 10.67 -31.66
N VAL A 245 -24.63 9.68 -31.18
CA VAL A 245 -24.26 8.27 -31.16
C VAL A 245 -24.56 7.59 -32.50
N MET A 246 -23.66 6.73 -32.98
CA MET A 246 -23.91 5.96 -34.20
C MET A 246 -24.94 4.84 -33.97
N PRO A 247 -25.76 4.52 -34.99
CA PRO A 247 -26.80 3.51 -34.89
C PRO A 247 -26.28 2.07 -34.82
N VAL A 248 -25.05 1.81 -35.28
CA VAL A 248 -24.43 0.48 -35.30
C VAL A 248 -23.42 0.37 -34.16
N ASP A 249 -23.67 -0.54 -33.21
CA ASP A 249 -22.89 -0.66 -31.97
C ASP A 249 -21.39 -0.93 -32.18
N ASP A 250 -21.02 -1.79 -33.13
CA ASP A 250 -19.61 -2.12 -33.38
C ASP A 250 -18.86 -0.97 -34.07
N GLU A 251 -19.53 -0.22 -34.96
CA GLU A 251 -18.94 0.96 -35.59
C GLU A 251 -18.78 2.11 -34.57
N GLU A 252 -19.77 2.30 -33.69
CA GLU A 252 -19.71 3.25 -32.59
C GLU A 252 -18.52 2.95 -31.66
N LEU A 253 -18.34 1.69 -31.28
CA LEU A 253 -17.22 1.27 -30.43
C LEU A 253 -15.88 1.51 -31.14
N GLN A 254 -15.75 1.18 -32.42
CA GLN A 254 -14.53 1.44 -33.18
C GLN A 254 -14.21 2.93 -33.25
N MET A 255 -15.21 3.78 -33.50
CA MET A 255 -15.03 5.23 -33.54
C MET A 255 -14.58 5.76 -32.18
N CYS A 256 -15.23 5.33 -31.10
CA CYS A 256 -14.86 5.70 -29.73
C CYS A 256 -13.42 5.31 -29.41
N CYS A 257 -13.02 4.06 -29.72
CA CYS A 257 -11.65 3.60 -29.49
C CYS A 257 -10.62 4.39 -30.31
N ARG A 258 -10.88 4.67 -31.60
CA ARG A 258 -9.96 5.48 -32.42
C ARG A 258 -9.78 6.89 -31.86
N LYS A 259 -10.87 7.55 -31.47
CA LYS A 259 -10.81 8.88 -30.87
C LYS A 259 -10.11 8.88 -29.51
N PHE A 260 -10.37 7.87 -28.68
CA PHE A 260 -9.66 7.70 -27.41
C PHE A 260 -8.16 7.50 -27.61
N ALA A 261 -7.77 6.64 -28.55
CA ALA A 261 -6.36 6.43 -28.91
C ALA A 261 -5.70 7.71 -29.40
N GLN A 262 -6.38 8.49 -30.23
CA GLN A 262 -5.87 9.79 -30.69
C GLN A 262 -5.56 10.74 -29.52
N CYS A 263 -6.39 10.71 -28.47
CA CYS A 263 -6.21 11.57 -27.30
C CYS A 263 -5.11 11.06 -26.36
N PHE A 264 -5.03 9.74 -26.12
CA PHE A 264 -4.27 9.21 -24.98
C PHE A 264 -3.10 8.29 -25.32
N SER A 265 -2.82 7.97 -26.58
CA SER A 265 -1.71 7.06 -26.94
C SER A 265 -0.34 7.59 -26.51
N SER A 266 -0.11 8.91 -26.56
CA SER A 266 1.11 9.57 -26.10
C SER A 266 1.29 9.53 -24.57
N HIS A 267 0.20 9.30 -23.84
CA HIS A 267 0.15 9.33 -22.39
C HIS A 267 0.12 7.93 -21.75
N ALA A 268 -0.08 6.87 -22.53
CA ALA A 268 -0.18 5.50 -22.02
C ALA A 268 1.18 4.79 -21.97
N LEU A 269 1.61 4.35 -20.79
CA LEU A 269 2.82 3.53 -20.60
C LEU A 269 2.44 2.11 -20.16
N CYS A 270 3.21 1.15 -20.65
CA CYS A 270 3.28 -0.22 -20.12
C CYS A 270 4.70 -0.43 -19.57
N CYS A 271 4.89 -1.32 -18.59
CA CYS A 271 6.18 -1.59 -17.91
C CYS A 271 7.44 -1.70 -18.78
N ASP A 272 7.33 -1.94 -20.09
CA ASP A 272 8.46 -2.07 -21.01
C ASP A 272 9.01 -0.71 -21.54
N GLN A 273 8.39 0.43 -21.26
CA GLN A 273 8.80 1.73 -21.83
C GLN A 273 9.80 2.54 -20.97
N LYS A 274 10.42 1.95 -19.96
CA LYS A 274 11.41 2.68 -19.13
C LYS A 274 12.80 2.82 -19.74
N ASP A 275 13.08 2.21 -20.88
CA ASP A 275 14.32 2.43 -21.62
C ASP A 275 14.05 2.41 -23.13
N ILE A 276 14.91 3.12 -23.88
CA ILE A 276 15.11 3.10 -25.34
C ILE A 276 14.55 4.32 -26.09
N LYS A 277 15.47 5.25 -26.35
CA LYS A 277 15.54 6.00 -27.61
C LYS A 277 15.71 5.00 -28.75
N GLU A 278 14.95 5.21 -29.82
CA GLU A 278 15.11 4.67 -31.17
C GLU A 278 14.75 3.21 -31.47
N ASP A 279 14.04 3.15 -32.59
CA ASP A 279 13.92 2.10 -33.59
C ASP A 279 12.85 1.00 -33.55
N LYS A 280 12.33 0.87 -34.76
CA LYS A 280 11.21 0.06 -35.22
C LYS A 280 11.49 -1.43 -35.00
N VAL A 281 10.38 -2.17 -35.02
CA VAL A 281 10.24 -3.62 -35.15
C VAL A 281 9.92 -4.33 -33.84
N ASN A 282 8.76 -4.97 -33.90
CA ASN A 282 8.11 -5.84 -32.93
C ASN A 282 9.00 -7.05 -32.56
N VAL A 283 8.62 -7.76 -31.49
CA VAL A 283 9.20 -9.01 -30.95
C VAL A 283 10.28 -8.82 -29.86
N GLY A 284 9.83 -8.67 -28.60
CA GLY A 284 10.72 -8.74 -27.44
C GLY A 284 10.05 -8.71 -26.05
N CYS A 285 8.80 -9.15 -25.90
CA CYS A 285 7.98 -8.88 -24.70
C CYS A 285 7.88 -10.03 -23.65
N GLN A 286 8.86 -10.94 -23.49
CA GLN A 286 8.67 -12.10 -22.59
C GLN A 286 9.70 -12.28 -21.46
N ALA A 287 10.88 -11.66 -21.51
CA ALA A 287 11.96 -12.05 -20.61
C ALA A 287 11.93 -11.39 -19.21
N ALA A 288 11.25 -10.25 -19.02
CA ALA A 288 11.33 -9.46 -17.78
C ALA A 288 10.00 -9.28 -17.02
N LEU A 289 8.87 -9.68 -17.59
CA LEU A 289 7.55 -9.50 -16.95
C LEU A 289 7.32 -10.61 -15.91
N SER A 290 6.91 -10.24 -14.70
CA SER A 290 6.39 -11.22 -13.74
C SER A 290 5.12 -11.88 -14.30
N GLU A 291 4.77 -13.06 -13.79
CA GLU A 291 3.55 -13.76 -14.19
C GLU A 291 2.27 -12.93 -13.98
N ALA A 292 2.23 -12.10 -12.92
CA ALA A 292 1.12 -11.19 -12.65
C ALA A 292 0.96 -10.13 -13.76
N CYS A 293 2.06 -9.50 -14.21
CA CYS A 293 2.00 -8.58 -15.35
C CYS A 293 1.50 -9.27 -16.62
N ARG A 294 1.93 -10.52 -16.86
CA ARG A 294 1.43 -11.30 -18.01
C ARG A 294 -0.06 -11.55 -17.92
N THR A 295 -0.57 -11.91 -16.74
CA THR A 295 -2.01 -12.10 -16.50
C THR A 295 -2.78 -10.82 -16.76
N VAL A 296 -2.36 -9.70 -16.16
CA VAL A 296 -2.99 -8.38 -16.34
C VAL A 296 -3.04 -7.97 -17.81
N CYS A 297 -1.91 -8.01 -18.51
CA CYS A 297 -1.86 -7.67 -19.94
C CYS A 297 -2.72 -8.63 -20.79
N THR A 298 -2.77 -9.91 -20.43
CA THR A 298 -3.57 -10.91 -21.16
C THR A 298 -5.07 -10.68 -20.96
N GLU A 299 -5.51 -10.40 -19.74
CA GLU A 299 -6.93 -10.12 -19.45
C GLU A 299 -7.39 -8.83 -20.13
N VAL A 300 -6.59 -7.75 -20.09
CA VAL A 300 -6.90 -6.51 -20.81
C VAL A 300 -7.00 -6.75 -22.31
N ARG A 301 -6.05 -7.47 -22.92
CA ARG A 301 -6.05 -7.77 -24.36
C ARG A 301 -7.23 -8.61 -24.84
N ARG A 302 -7.92 -9.32 -23.94
CA ARG A 302 -9.11 -10.13 -24.28
C ARG A 302 -10.41 -9.33 -24.30
N THR A 303 -10.41 -8.08 -23.83
CA THR A 303 -11.60 -7.23 -23.82
C THR A 303 -12.00 -6.80 -25.22
N ARG A 304 -13.29 -6.53 -25.43
CA ARG A 304 -13.80 -6.00 -26.70
C ARG A 304 -13.14 -4.67 -27.07
N MET A 305 -12.88 -3.81 -26.08
CA MET A 305 -12.20 -2.54 -26.27
C MET A 305 -10.78 -2.74 -26.80
N ALA A 306 -10.03 -3.71 -26.27
CA ALA A 306 -8.66 -3.97 -26.69
C ALA A 306 -8.53 -4.48 -28.14
N ASN A 307 -9.55 -5.12 -28.70
CA ASN A 307 -9.52 -5.60 -30.09
C ASN A 307 -9.38 -4.48 -31.13
N VAL A 308 -9.70 -3.23 -30.75
CA VAL A 308 -9.54 -2.05 -31.60
C VAL A 308 -8.19 -1.35 -31.38
N PHE A 309 -7.60 -1.51 -30.19
CA PHE A 309 -6.35 -0.84 -29.83
C PHE A 309 -5.12 -1.68 -30.20
N LEU A 310 -4.10 -1.02 -30.75
CA LEU A 310 -2.78 -1.63 -30.93
C LEU A 310 -1.99 -1.77 -29.62
N SER A 311 -2.35 -0.98 -28.60
CA SER A 311 -1.66 -0.91 -27.31
C SER A 311 -2.58 -1.33 -26.17
N SER A 312 -2.15 -2.33 -25.39
CA SER A 312 -2.85 -2.75 -24.16
C SER A 312 -2.86 -1.66 -23.10
N ALA A 313 -1.90 -0.71 -23.12
CA ALA A 313 -1.90 0.41 -22.18
C ALA A 313 -3.03 1.40 -22.47
N VAL A 314 -3.32 1.67 -23.75
CA VAL A 314 -4.44 2.55 -24.13
C VAL A 314 -5.78 1.88 -23.82
N ALA A 315 -5.89 0.57 -24.08
CA ALA A 315 -7.07 -0.19 -23.67
C ALA A 315 -7.27 -0.16 -22.15
N ALA A 316 -6.21 -0.32 -21.36
CA ALA A 316 -6.26 -0.20 -19.91
C ALA A 316 -6.71 1.19 -19.44
N LEU A 317 -6.21 2.27 -20.07
CA LEU A 317 -6.67 3.63 -19.77
C LEU A 317 -8.16 3.83 -20.05
N MET A 318 -8.69 3.26 -21.14
CA MET A 318 -10.11 3.36 -21.48
C MET A 318 -10.97 2.57 -20.49
N LEU A 319 -10.55 1.37 -20.12
CA LEU A 319 -11.22 0.55 -19.09
C LEU A 319 -11.19 1.21 -17.71
N ALA A 320 -10.11 1.96 -17.42
CA ALA A 320 -9.92 2.70 -16.20
C ALA A 320 -10.53 4.10 -16.20
N TRP A 321 -11.12 4.56 -17.32
CA TRP A 321 -11.59 5.93 -17.44
C TRP A 321 -12.70 6.25 -16.42
N PRO A 322 -12.60 7.36 -15.65
CA PRO A 322 -13.61 7.73 -14.66
C PRO A 322 -14.83 8.36 -15.34
N PHE A 323 -15.69 7.54 -15.94
CA PHE A 323 -16.93 7.99 -16.55
C PHE A 323 -17.86 8.63 -15.51
N GLU A 324 -18.44 9.77 -15.85
CA GLU A 324 -19.43 10.49 -15.03
C GLU A 324 -20.84 10.03 -15.42
N ASP A 325 -21.65 9.60 -14.44
CA ASP A 325 -23.01 9.12 -14.68
C ASP A 325 -23.88 10.23 -15.31
N GLY A 326 -24.53 9.91 -16.43
CA GLY A 326 -25.42 10.84 -17.12
C GLY A 326 -24.70 11.95 -17.90
N TYR A 327 -23.39 11.82 -18.11
CA TYR A 327 -22.61 12.78 -18.91
C TYR A 327 -23.08 12.85 -20.37
N SER A 328 -23.35 11.69 -20.98
CA SER A 328 -23.95 11.54 -22.32
C SER A 328 -24.31 10.07 -22.58
N GLU A 329 -25.18 9.83 -23.58
CA GLU A 329 -25.52 8.46 -23.98
C GLU A 329 -24.28 7.64 -24.38
N ARG A 330 -23.36 8.24 -25.15
CA ARG A 330 -22.06 7.62 -25.50
C ARG A 330 -21.25 7.27 -24.25
N SER A 331 -21.12 8.21 -23.31
CA SER A 331 -20.36 8.00 -22.06
C SER A 331 -20.96 6.83 -21.26
N ASP A 332 -22.28 6.81 -21.09
CA ASP A 332 -22.97 5.77 -20.30
C ASP A 332 -22.87 4.38 -20.97
N ARG A 333 -22.88 4.32 -22.31
CA ARG A 333 -22.64 3.07 -23.06
C ARG A 333 -21.23 2.54 -22.84
N LEU A 334 -20.22 3.40 -22.93
CA LEU A 334 -18.81 3.03 -22.70
C LEU A 334 -18.56 2.62 -21.24
N ALA A 335 -19.15 3.36 -20.28
CA ALA A 335 -19.06 3.05 -18.86
C ALA A 335 -19.62 1.66 -18.53
N ARG A 336 -20.79 1.32 -19.09
CA ARG A 336 -21.38 -0.02 -18.93
C ARG A 336 -20.48 -1.12 -19.49
N LEU A 337 -19.93 -0.92 -20.69
CA LEU A 337 -19.02 -1.88 -21.30
C LEU A 337 -17.75 -2.06 -20.47
N ALA A 338 -17.11 -0.96 -20.03
CA ALA A 338 -15.92 -1.02 -19.19
C ALA A 338 -16.19 -1.76 -17.88
N LYS A 339 -17.31 -1.46 -17.21
CA LYS A 339 -17.72 -2.12 -15.97
C LYS A 339 -17.97 -3.62 -16.16
N GLU A 340 -18.60 -4.00 -17.27
CA GLU A 340 -18.84 -5.41 -17.60
C GLU A 340 -17.53 -6.17 -17.82
N GLU A 341 -16.60 -5.61 -18.59
CA GLU A 341 -15.29 -6.23 -18.85
C GLU A 341 -14.44 -6.33 -17.58
N VAL A 342 -14.35 -5.25 -16.80
CA VAL A 342 -13.62 -5.21 -15.53
C VAL A 342 -14.23 -6.18 -14.51
N SER A 343 -15.53 -6.44 -14.54
CA SER A 343 -16.16 -7.41 -13.63
C SER A 343 -15.65 -8.85 -13.82
N LYS A 344 -15.20 -9.19 -15.04
CA LYS A 344 -14.70 -10.53 -15.42
C LYS A 344 -13.23 -10.74 -15.04
N PHE A 345 -12.52 -9.67 -14.68
CA PHE A 345 -11.10 -9.72 -14.37
C PHE A 345 -10.79 -10.40 -13.02
N SER A 346 -9.59 -10.96 -12.94
CA SER A 346 -9.00 -11.40 -11.68
C SER A 346 -8.87 -10.24 -10.69
N PRO A 347 -8.79 -10.52 -9.36
CA PRO A 347 -8.59 -9.48 -8.36
C PRO A 347 -7.37 -8.59 -8.62
N ASP A 348 -6.28 -9.17 -9.15
CA ASP A 348 -5.05 -8.42 -9.42
C ASP A 348 -5.22 -7.45 -10.60
N THR A 349 -5.89 -7.87 -11.69
CA THR A 349 -6.19 -6.97 -12.81
C THR A 349 -7.21 -5.90 -12.43
N LYS A 350 -8.22 -6.23 -11.60
CA LYS A 350 -9.16 -5.23 -11.05
C LYS A 350 -8.43 -4.16 -10.24
N ASN A 351 -7.48 -4.58 -9.41
CA ASN A 351 -6.66 -3.68 -8.61
C ASN A 351 -5.82 -2.74 -9.50
N GLU A 352 -5.23 -3.27 -10.58
CA GLU A 352 -4.46 -2.47 -11.52
C GLU A 352 -5.33 -1.42 -12.23
N ILE A 353 -6.50 -1.82 -12.72
CA ILE A 353 -7.46 -0.88 -13.34
C ILE A 353 -7.89 0.19 -12.33
N SER A 354 -8.19 -0.20 -11.08
CA SER A 354 -8.58 0.75 -10.03
C SER A 354 -7.47 1.75 -9.69
N LEU A 355 -6.22 1.31 -9.65
CA LEU A 355 -5.06 2.19 -9.46
C LEU A 355 -4.95 3.19 -10.62
N LEU A 356 -5.08 2.72 -11.85
CA LEU A 356 -5.02 3.55 -13.05
C LEU A 356 -6.19 4.56 -13.09
N THR A 357 -7.40 4.15 -12.69
CA THR A 357 -8.56 5.05 -12.54
C THR A 357 -8.26 6.16 -11.54
N THR A 358 -7.64 5.81 -10.42
CA THR A 358 -7.28 6.78 -9.38
C THR A 358 -6.26 7.80 -9.90
N GLN A 359 -5.22 7.34 -10.62
CA GLN A 359 -4.24 8.22 -11.25
C GLN A 359 -4.88 9.15 -12.29
N LEU A 360 -5.78 8.61 -13.14
CA LEU A 360 -6.54 9.40 -14.11
C LEU A 360 -7.37 10.48 -13.43
N SER A 361 -8.14 10.14 -12.40
CA SER A 361 -8.99 11.09 -11.67
C SER A 361 -8.17 12.23 -11.09
N THR A 362 -7.05 11.94 -10.42
CA THR A 362 -6.17 12.98 -9.86
C THR A 362 -5.63 13.90 -10.94
N LEU A 363 -5.15 13.36 -12.06
CA LEU A 363 -4.61 14.17 -13.16
C LEU A 363 -5.70 15.01 -13.85
N ILE A 364 -6.89 14.46 -14.06
CA ILE A 364 -8.03 15.18 -14.62
C ILE A 364 -8.44 16.34 -13.70
N GLU A 365 -8.44 16.14 -12.38
CA GLU A 365 -8.69 17.21 -11.41
C GLU A 365 -7.62 18.30 -11.43
N CYS A 366 -6.34 17.92 -11.44
CA CYS A 366 -5.23 18.87 -11.56
C CYS A 366 -5.23 19.66 -12.88
N SER A 367 -5.84 19.09 -13.93
CA SER A 367 -5.96 19.71 -15.25
C SER A 367 -7.11 20.72 -15.37
N LYS A 368 -7.99 20.82 -14.37
CA LYS A 368 -9.07 21.81 -14.38
C LYS A 368 -8.49 23.21 -14.11
N PRO A 369 -8.87 24.25 -14.88
CA PRO A 369 -8.51 25.61 -14.51
C PRO A 369 -9.07 25.93 -13.11
N PRO A 370 -8.33 26.70 -12.29
CA PRO A 370 -8.78 27.03 -10.95
C PRO A 370 -10.16 27.70 -11.01
N PRO A 371 -11.05 27.42 -10.03
CA PRO A 371 -12.39 27.98 -10.03
C PRO A 371 -12.30 29.51 -10.09
N LYS A 372 -13.04 30.12 -11.02
CA LYS A 372 -13.21 31.57 -11.06
C LYS A 372 -13.94 31.96 -9.78
N LEU A 373 -13.21 32.47 -8.79
CA LEU A 373 -13.80 33.13 -7.64
C LEU A 373 -14.62 34.30 -8.17
N SER A 374 -15.95 34.19 -8.07
CA SER A 374 -16.85 35.29 -8.35
C SER A 374 -16.61 36.35 -7.27
N ILE A 375 -15.73 37.30 -7.56
CA ILE A 375 -15.66 38.55 -6.82
C ILE A 375 -16.96 39.28 -7.18
N THR A 376 -18.00 39.09 -6.38
CA THR A 376 -19.11 40.02 -6.34
C THR A 376 -18.54 41.37 -5.94
N ASN A 377 -18.34 42.24 -6.93
CA ASN A 377 -18.07 43.66 -6.72
C ASN A 377 -19.32 44.30 -6.11
N GLU A 378 -19.62 44.02 -4.85
CA GLU A 378 -20.29 45.00 -4.02
C GLU A 378 -19.26 46.09 -3.73
N SER A 379 -19.44 47.23 -4.40
CA SER A 379 -18.70 48.45 -4.19
C SER A 379 -18.86 48.94 -2.74
N LYS A 380 -18.05 48.41 -1.82
CA LYS A 380 -17.71 49.11 -0.59
C LYS A 380 -16.37 49.77 -0.82
N GLN A 381 -16.40 51.11 -0.91
CA GLN A 381 -15.20 51.94 -1.00
C GLN A 381 -14.14 51.47 0.02
N PRO A 382 -12.86 51.35 -0.38
CA PRO A 382 -11.81 51.06 0.56
C PRO A 382 -11.63 52.27 1.48
N LYS A 383 -12.05 52.15 2.74
CA LYS A 383 -11.62 53.07 3.80
C LYS A 383 -10.16 52.76 4.14
N CYS A 384 -9.24 53.25 3.32
CA CYS A 384 -7.84 53.39 3.71
C CYS A 384 -7.40 54.82 3.39
N SER A 385 -7.70 55.73 4.32
CA SER A 385 -7.11 57.06 4.36
C SER A 385 -5.70 56.92 4.95
N SER A 386 -4.70 57.09 4.10
CA SER A 386 -3.31 57.24 4.53
C SER A 386 -3.15 58.48 5.40
N HIS A 387 -2.92 58.30 6.70
CA HIS A 387 -2.18 59.26 7.52
C HIS A 387 -1.34 58.51 8.56
N GLN A 388 -0.02 58.65 8.40
CA GLN A 388 1.10 58.49 9.33
C GLN A 388 1.00 57.50 10.50
N SER A 389 1.99 56.59 10.52
CA SER A 389 2.47 55.71 11.59
C SER A 389 1.72 54.38 11.84
N GLY A 390 2.28 53.30 11.24
CA GLY A 390 2.25 51.93 11.79
C GLY A 390 0.96 51.12 11.63
N CYS A 391 0.80 50.40 10.51
CA CYS A 391 -0.16 49.31 10.41
C CYS A 391 0.57 47.98 10.14
N ARG A 392 0.53 47.06 11.12
CA ARG A 392 0.96 45.66 10.94
C ARG A 392 -0.25 44.84 10.53
N CYS A 393 -0.25 44.28 9.33
CA CYS A 393 -1.22 43.28 8.91
C CYS A 393 -0.93 41.95 9.63
N LYS A 394 -1.96 41.33 10.19
CA LYS A 394 -1.85 40.17 11.10
C LYS A 394 -1.41 38.85 10.44
N PHE A 395 -0.98 38.87 9.18
CA PHE A 395 -0.63 37.67 8.41
C PHE A 395 0.54 37.84 7.43
N ASP A 396 1.49 38.74 7.70
CA ASP A 396 2.80 38.70 7.04
C ASP A 396 3.61 37.51 7.58
N VAL A 397 3.47 36.34 6.94
CA VAL A 397 4.47 35.28 7.02
C VAL A 397 5.49 35.58 5.93
N LYS A 398 6.69 36.01 6.35
CA LYS A 398 7.85 36.06 5.46
C LYS A 398 8.31 34.63 5.16
N LEU A 399 8.23 34.26 3.89
CA LEU A 399 9.17 33.33 3.23
C LEU A 399 9.62 33.98 1.94
#